data_AF-A0A2E3R0V7-F1
#
_entry.id   AF-A0A2E3R0V7-F1
#
_cell.length_a   1.000
_cell.length_b   1.000
_cell.length_c   1.000
_cell.angle_alpha   90.00
_cell.angle_beta   90.00
_cell.angle_gamma   90.00
#
_symmetry.space_group_name_H-M   'P 1'
#
loop_
_entity.id
_entity.type
_entity.pdbx_description
1 polymer ?
#
loop_
_entity_poly.entity_id
_entity_poly.type
_entity_poly.pdbx_seq_one_letter_code
_entity_poly.pdbx_strand_id
1 'polypeptide(L)'
;MALRDVLGLSTPIHALPALDDLPDRLSGATGATPPGDSQAALDEVAGELSRVAHALNNPLAVISGNAQLGLEMARATAADEMVVEALQSIAEAATRLEGLFSDVAALRARIDRARDSA
;
A
#
# COMPACT_ATOMS: atom_id res chain seq x y z
N MET A 1 14.62 -24.97 -13.76
CA MET A 1 13.46 -24.93 -12.85
C MET A 1 13.46 -23.55 -12.22
N ALA A 2 12.44 -22.73 -12.44
CA ALA A 2 12.48 -21.34 -11.99
C ALA A 2 12.26 -21.29 -10.47
N LEU A 3 12.96 -20.39 -9.77
CA LEU A 3 12.84 -20.21 -8.30
C LEU A 3 11.38 -19.98 -7.84
N ARG A 4 10.54 -19.46 -8.77
CA ARG A 4 9.08 -19.29 -8.60
C ARG A 4 8.32 -20.61 -8.41
N ASP A 5 8.75 -21.69 -9.05
CA ASP A 5 8.08 -23.00 -8.97
C ASP A 5 8.37 -23.71 -7.65
N VAL A 6 9.49 -23.39 -7.00
CA VAL A 6 9.94 -23.98 -5.73
C VAL A 6 9.26 -23.35 -4.52
N LEU A 7 8.89 -22.06 -4.60
CA LEU A 7 8.37 -21.29 -3.46
C LEU A 7 6.83 -21.31 -3.34
N GLY A 8 6.10 -21.99 -4.21
CA GLY A 8 4.63 -22.08 -4.14
C GLY A 8 3.90 -20.73 -4.28
N LEU A 9 4.60 -19.69 -4.75
CA LEU A 9 4.06 -18.33 -4.97
C LEU A 9 3.22 -18.30 -6.26
N SER A 10 2.14 -19.08 -6.28
CA SER A 10 1.24 -19.23 -7.43
C SER A 10 0.19 -18.11 -7.51
N THR A 11 0.21 -17.15 -6.59
CA THR A 11 -0.69 -16.00 -6.64
C THR A 11 -0.04 -14.91 -7.51
N PRO A 12 -0.54 -14.62 -8.71
CA PRO A 12 -0.09 -13.45 -9.44
C PRO A 12 -0.37 -12.22 -8.56
N ILE A 13 0.62 -11.34 -8.39
CA ILE A 13 0.37 -9.98 -7.95
C ILE A 13 -0.50 -9.39 -9.05
N HIS A 14 -1.81 -9.31 -8.82
CA HIS A 14 -2.69 -8.60 -9.72
C HIS A 14 -2.14 -7.19 -9.85
N ALA A 15 -1.72 -6.83 -11.06
CA ALA A 15 -1.47 -5.44 -11.38
C ALA A 15 -2.71 -4.67 -10.92
N LEU A 16 -2.51 -3.70 -10.01
CA LEU A 16 -3.57 -2.76 -9.71
C LEU A 16 -4.02 -2.20 -11.07
N PRO A 17 -5.34 -2.15 -11.35
CA PRO A 17 -5.83 -1.51 -12.56
C PRO A 17 -5.15 -0.14 -12.66
N ALA A 18 -4.73 0.24 -13.88
CA ALA A 18 -4.26 1.59 -14.12
C ALA A 18 -5.29 2.56 -13.53
N LEU A 19 -4.87 3.72 -13.01
CA LEU A 19 -5.81 4.72 -12.48
C LEU A 19 -6.92 5.10 -13.49
N ASP A 20 -6.72 4.80 -14.78
CA ASP A 20 -7.67 4.93 -15.88
C ASP A 20 -8.81 3.88 -15.91
N ASP A 21 -8.68 2.76 -15.19
CA ASP A 21 -9.66 1.65 -15.13
C ASP A 21 -10.60 1.75 -13.89
N LEU A 22 -10.49 2.85 -13.12
CA LEU A 22 -11.49 3.18 -12.11
C LEU A 22 -12.85 3.34 -12.81
N PRO A 23 -13.91 2.66 -12.34
CA PRO A 23 -15.20 2.72 -13.02
C PRO A 23 -15.64 4.17 -13.18
N ASP A 24 -16.16 4.46 -14.38
CA ASP A 24 -16.65 5.75 -14.94
C ASP A 24 -17.78 6.43 -14.12
N ARG A 25 -17.97 6.01 -12.87
CA ARG A 25 -18.93 6.50 -11.88
C ARG A 25 -18.71 7.97 -11.51
N LEU A 26 -17.53 8.52 -11.80
CA LEU A 26 -17.20 9.94 -11.59
C LEU A 26 -17.43 10.81 -12.84
N SER A 27 -17.68 10.22 -14.01
CA SER A 27 -17.74 10.94 -15.30
C SER A 27 -19.15 11.46 -15.65
N GLY A 28 -20.14 11.22 -14.78
CA GLY A 28 -21.54 11.60 -14.98
C GLY A 28 -21.96 12.97 -14.43
N ALA A 29 -21.04 13.87 -14.08
CA ALA A 29 -21.36 15.15 -13.44
C ALA A 29 -21.13 16.36 -14.37
N THR A 30 -21.88 16.45 -15.48
CA THR A 30 -21.99 17.70 -16.26
C THR A 30 -23.19 18.58 -15.83
N GLY A 31 -23.84 18.23 -14.72
CA GLY A 31 -24.80 19.11 -14.03
C GLY A 31 -24.21 19.58 -12.71
N ALA A 32 -24.28 20.89 -12.44
CA ALA A 32 -23.79 21.52 -11.22
C ALA A 32 -24.15 20.68 -9.98
N THR A 33 -23.14 20.01 -9.42
CA THR A 33 -23.26 19.11 -8.28
C THR A 33 -23.65 19.93 -7.05
N PRO A 34 -24.80 19.69 -6.40
CA PRO A 34 -25.14 20.39 -5.17
C PRO A 34 -24.05 20.14 -4.12
N PRO A 35 -23.72 21.14 -3.27
CA PRO A 35 -22.58 21.07 -2.35
C PRO A 35 -22.59 19.87 -1.37
N GLY A 36 -23.72 19.18 -1.21
CA GLY A 36 -23.82 17.95 -0.41
C GLY A 36 -23.19 16.70 -1.04
N ASP A 37 -23.13 16.62 -2.38
CA ASP A 37 -22.66 15.41 -3.08
C ASP A 37 -21.12 15.32 -3.11
N SER A 38 -20.42 16.46 -3.18
CA SER A 38 -18.96 16.50 -3.09
C SER A 38 -18.45 16.09 -1.71
N GLN A 39 -19.21 16.42 -0.65
CA GLN A 39 -18.85 16.05 0.71
C GLN A 39 -19.02 14.54 0.95
N ALA A 40 -20.12 13.97 0.46
CA ALA A 40 -20.36 12.53 0.52
C ALA A 40 -19.28 11.74 -0.23
N ALA A 41 -18.83 12.24 -1.39
CA ALA A 41 -17.73 11.63 -2.13
C ALA A 41 -16.39 11.70 -1.38
N LEU A 42 -16.09 12.81 -0.71
CA LEU A 42 -14.88 12.93 0.13
C LEU A 42 -14.92 11.98 1.33
N ASP A 43 -16.09 11.80 1.95
CA ASP A 43 -16.28 10.87 3.07
C ASP A 43 -16.07 9.42 2.65
N GLU A 44 -16.57 9.04 1.47
CA GLU A 44 -16.36 7.72 0.89
C GLU A 44 -14.87 7.46 0.62
N VAL A 45 -14.18 8.42 -0.02
CA VAL A 45 -12.74 8.32 -0.30
C VAL A 45 -11.93 8.26 1.00
N ALA A 46 -12.24 9.09 1.99
CA ALA A 46 -11.56 9.06 3.29
C ALA A 46 -11.75 7.72 4.02
N GLY A 47 -12.96 7.15 3.95
CA GLY A 47 -13.28 5.83 4.50
C GLY A 47 -12.50 4.71 3.80
N GLU A 48 -12.43 4.74 2.47
CA GLU A 48 -11.68 3.77 1.68
C GLU A 48 -10.17 3.85 1.94
N LEU A 49 -9.60 5.06 1.97
CA LEU A 49 -8.20 5.28 2.34
C LEU A 49 -7.89 4.72 3.74
N SER A 50 -8.81 4.90 4.70
CA SER A 50 -8.64 4.37 6.06
C SER A 50 -8.66 2.84 6.07
N ARG A 51 -9.54 2.20 5.28
CA ARG A 51 -9.57 0.73 5.15
C ARG A 51 -8.28 0.20 4.54
N VAL A 52 -7.82 0.81 3.45
CA VAL A 52 -6.62 0.40 2.72
C VAL A 52 -5.38 0.56 3.58
N ALA A 53 -5.20 1.72 4.23
CA ALA A 53 -4.05 1.96 5.12
C ALA A 53 -3.99 0.95 6.27
N HIS A 54 -5.14 0.64 6.88
CA HIS A 54 -5.19 -0.33 7.97
C HIS A 54 -4.92 -1.76 7.50
N ALA A 55 -5.44 -2.13 6.33
CA ALA A 55 -5.22 -3.45 5.73
C ALA A 55 -3.75 -3.68 5.34
N LEU A 56 -2.99 -2.62 5.06
CA LEU A 56 -1.60 -2.71 4.60
C LEU A 56 -0.57 -2.67 5.74
N ASN A 57 -0.90 -2.07 6.88
CA ASN A 57 -0.01 -2.05 8.06
C ASN A 57 0.39 -3.45 8.53
N ASN A 58 -0.56 -4.38 8.63
CA ASN A 58 -0.28 -5.73 9.15
C ASN A 58 0.62 -6.55 8.21
N PRO A 59 0.33 -6.67 6.89
CA PRO A 59 1.22 -7.32 5.94
C PRO A 59 2.62 -6.69 5.87
N LEU A 60 2.73 -5.36 5.91
CA LEU A 60 4.03 -4.69 5.87
C LEU A 60 4.87 -4.99 7.12
N ALA A 61 4.26 -4.96 8.31
CA ALA A 61 4.93 -5.34 9.54
C ALA A 61 5.45 -6.80 9.48
N VAL A 62 4.66 -7.71 8.90
CA VAL A 62 5.07 -9.11 8.69
C VAL A 62 6.22 -9.22 7.69
N ILE A 63 6.16 -8.53 6.55
CA ILE A 63 7.22 -8.55 5.52
C ILE A 63 8.52 -7.97 6.09
N SER A 64 8.44 -6.84 6.78
CA SER A 64 9.56 -6.17 7.43
C SER A 64 10.21 -7.08 8.49
N GLY A 65 9.39 -7.66 9.38
CA GLY A 65 9.87 -8.61 10.39
C GLY A 65 10.51 -9.86 9.80
N ASN A 66 9.93 -10.43 8.75
CA ASN A 66 10.48 -11.60 8.07
C ASN A 66 11.79 -11.29 7.34
N ALA A 67 11.91 -10.12 6.71
CA ALA A 67 13.15 -9.69 6.07
C ALA A 67 14.26 -9.48 7.10
N GLN A 68 13.94 -8.88 8.24
CA GLN A 68 14.89 -8.70 9.35
C GLN A 68 15.34 -10.05 9.93
N LEU A 69 14.41 -10.95 10.24
CA LEU A 69 14.75 -12.29 10.72
C LEU A 69 15.61 -13.04 9.70
N GLY A 70 15.25 -12.95 8.41
CA GLY A 70 16.03 -13.53 7.33
C GLY A 70 17.47 -13.00 7.29
N LEU A 71 17.68 -11.69 7.50
CA LEU A 71 19.02 -11.08 7.55
C LEU A 71 19.82 -11.58 8.75
N GLU A 72 19.19 -11.71 9.91
CA GLU A 72 19.82 -12.25 11.12
C GLU A 72 20.25 -13.70 10.89
N MET A 73 19.39 -14.52 10.29
CA MET A 73 19.72 -15.90 9.93
C MET A 73 20.84 -15.98 8.90
N ALA A 74 20.78 -15.16 7.84
CA ALA A 74 21.79 -15.13 6.78
C ALA A 74 23.18 -14.77 7.33
N ARG A 75 23.25 -13.83 8.28
CA ARG A 75 24.49 -13.48 8.98
C ARG A 75 24.98 -14.63 9.87
N ALA A 76 24.08 -15.29 10.59
CA ALA A 76 24.42 -16.39 11.49
C ALA A 76 24.92 -17.64 10.74
N THR A 77 24.44 -17.87 9.52
CA THR A 77 24.78 -19.05 8.71
C THR A 77 25.83 -18.79 7.63
N ALA A 78 26.35 -17.56 7.53
CA ALA A 78 27.23 -17.13 6.44
C ALA A 78 26.60 -17.46 5.06
N ALA A 79 25.34 -17.09 4.89
CA ALA A 79 24.60 -17.31 3.65
C ALA A 79 25.24 -16.54 2.48
N ASP A 80 24.89 -16.99 1.27
CA ASP A 80 25.32 -16.37 0.02
C ASP A 80 24.96 -14.87 -0.03
N GLU A 81 25.89 -14.05 -0.52
CA GLU A 81 25.73 -12.59 -0.61
C GLU A 81 24.46 -12.19 -1.37
N MET A 82 24.10 -12.92 -2.43
CA MET A 82 22.89 -12.66 -3.21
C MET A 82 21.61 -12.79 -2.36
N VAL A 83 21.61 -13.70 -1.38
CA VAL A 83 20.49 -13.84 -0.43
C VAL A 83 20.44 -12.66 0.52
N VAL A 84 21.59 -12.20 1.00
CA VAL A 84 21.69 -11.02 1.87
C VAL A 84 21.19 -9.77 1.15
N GLU A 85 21.64 -9.53 -0.09
CA GLU A 85 21.21 -8.40 -0.92
C GLU A 85 19.70 -8.44 -1.21
N ALA A 86 19.15 -9.62 -1.49
CA ALA A 86 17.71 -9.78 -1.72
C ALA A 86 16.90 -9.42 -0.46
N LEU A 87 17.33 -9.88 0.72
CA LEU A 87 16.66 -9.58 1.98
C LEU A 87 16.77 -8.09 2.35
N GLN A 88 17.92 -7.45 2.12
CA GLN A 88 18.08 -6.01 2.28
C GLN A 88 17.13 -5.23 1.35
N SER A 89 17.06 -5.64 0.08
CA SER A 89 16.17 -5.02 -0.90
C SER A 89 14.69 -5.11 -0.48
N ILE A 90 14.27 -6.25 0.09
CA ILE A 90 12.91 -6.43 0.62
C ILE A 90 12.66 -5.51 1.82
N ALA A 91 13.61 -5.44 2.76
CA ALA A 91 13.50 -4.56 3.93
C ALA A 91 13.38 -3.08 3.51
N GLU A 92 14.23 -2.62 2.58
CA GLU A 92 14.18 -1.26 2.04
C GLU A 92 12.88 -0.97 1.29
N ALA A 93 12.34 -1.94 0.55
CA ALA A 93 11.05 -1.80 -0.12
C ALA A 93 9.90 -1.68 0.89
N ALA A 94 9.91 -2.49 1.96
CA ALA A 94 8.92 -2.42 3.03
C ALA A 94 8.94 -1.05 3.73
N THR A 95 10.13 -0.54 4.08
CA THR A 95 10.28 0.80 4.68
C THR A 95 9.77 1.91 3.76
N ARG A 96 10.06 1.83 2.45
CA ARG A 96 9.54 2.81 1.48
C ARG A 96 8.02 2.79 1.41
N LEU A 97 7.41 1.60 1.43
CA LEU A 97 5.95 1.44 1.42
C LEU A 97 5.33 2.00 2.71
N GLU A 98 5.91 1.73 3.87
CA GLU A 98 5.46 2.31 5.15
C GLU A 98 5.45 3.84 5.11
N GLY A 99 6.49 4.47 4.53
CA GLY A 99 6.55 5.91 4.32
C GLY A 99 5.40 6.43 3.46
N LEU A 100 5.15 5.79 2.31
CA LEU A 100 4.05 6.16 1.41
C LEU A 100 2.68 6.03 2.08
N PHE A 101 2.45 5.01 2.91
CA PHE A 101 1.18 4.88 3.65
C PHE A 101 1.04 5.94 4.74
N SER A 102 2.13 6.35 5.37
CA SER A 102 2.14 7.47 6.30
C SER A 102 1.74 8.78 5.61
N ASP A 103 2.25 9.03 4.40
CA ASP A 103 1.88 10.19 3.58
C ASP A 103 0.39 10.18 3.20
N VAL A 104 -0.15 9.01 2.84
CA VAL A 104 -1.59 8.83 2.56
C VAL A 104 -2.44 9.14 3.81
N ALA A 105 -2.04 8.65 4.99
CA ALA A 105 -2.72 8.96 6.23
C ALA A 105 -2.66 10.46 6.57
N ALA A 106 -1.53 11.12 6.30
CA ALA A 106 -1.37 12.55 6.48
C ALA A 106 -2.25 13.37 5.52
N LEU A 107 -2.36 12.94 4.26
CA LEU A 107 -3.23 13.57 3.27
C LEU A 107 -4.69 13.46 3.68
N ARG A 108 -5.13 12.29 4.14
CA ARG A 108 -6.47 12.11 4.72
C ARG A 108 -6.72 13.07 5.88
N ALA A 109 -5.80 13.13 6.84
CA ALA A 109 -5.95 14.03 7.99
C ALA A 109 -6.05 15.51 7.59
N ARG A 110 -5.45 15.91 6.46
CA ARG A 110 -5.60 17.26 5.89
C ARG A 110 -6.99 17.47 5.29
N ILE A 111 -7.55 16.47 4.60
CA ILE A 111 -8.92 16.51 4.06
C ILE A 111 -9.92 16.67 5.23
N ASP A 112 -9.78 15.84 6.27
CA ASP A 112 -10.66 15.88 7.45
C ASP A 112 -10.64 17.27 8.12
N ARG A 113 -9.46 17.89 8.27
CA ARG A 113 -9.34 19.25 8.83
C ARG A 113 -9.92 20.34 7.93
N ALA A 114 -9.74 20.24 6.62
CA ALA A 114 -10.28 21.21 5.66
C ALA A 114 -11.81 21.18 5.67
N ARG A 115 -12.40 19.99 5.86
CA ARG A 115 -13.83 19.79 6.06
C ARG A 115 -14.34 20.46 7.33
N ASP A 116 -13.67 20.24 8.47
CA ASP A 116 -14.13 20.76 9.77
C ASP A 116 -14.02 22.31 9.86
N SER A 117 -13.35 22.94 8.89
CA SER A 117 -13.15 24.39 8.80
C SER A 117 -14.11 25.09 7.83
N ALA A 118 -14.95 24.34 7.10
CA ALA A 118 -15.91 24.82 6.11
C ALA A 118 -17.34 24.79 6.67
#